data_AF-A0A7W5JUQ8-F1
#
_entry.id   AF-A0A7W5JUQ8-F1
#
_cell.length_a   1.000
_cell.length_b   1.000
_cell.length_c   1.000
_cell.angle_alpha   90.00
_cell.angle_beta   90.00
_cell.angle_gamma   90.00
#
_symmetry.space_group_name_H-M   'P 1'
#
loop_
_entity.id
_entity.type
_entity.pdbx_description
1 polymer ?
#
loop_
_entity_poly.entity_id
_entity_poly.type
_entity_poly.pdbx_seq_one_letter_code
_entity_poly.pdbx_strand_id
1 'polypeptide(L)'
;MHARFPEAEQAELTDTFAGYGADPHTAATMAAAVSADPETALRFHTREELGVDHTDLPSPIVAGAASFAAFSIGAVLPLLPYLLGAPLLEVAMAITAGALVVGGMVVGRLTGRHLVRSGLRQLGLGGVAVLVTYASAG
;
A
#
# COMPACT_ATOMS: atom_id res chain seq x y z
N MET A 1 -10.53 -11.86 -16.98
CA MET A 1 -10.47 -13.29 -17.35
C MET A 1 -11.83 -13.93 -17.14
N HIS A 2 -12.38 -13.80 -15.93
CA HIS A 2 -13.72 -14.23 -15.45
C HIS A 2 -14.90 -14.10 -16.45
N ALA A 3 -15.30 -12.88 -16.85
CA ALA A 3 -16.46 -12.70 -17.75
C ALA A 3 -16.34 -13.33 -19.15
N ARG A 4 -15.16 -13.82 -19.56
CA ARG A 4 -14.90 -14.33 -20.90
C ARG A 4 -15.00 -15.85 -20.99
N PHE A 5 -14.95 -16.58 -19.86
CA PHE A 5 -14.97 -18.05 -19.80
C PHE A 5 -15.76 -18.56 -18.57
N PRO A 6 -17.09 -18.37 -18.53
CA PRO A 6 -17.90 -18.66 -17.35
C PRO A 6 -17.90 -20.15 -16.94
N GLU A 7 -17.84 -21.08 -17.91
CA GLU A 7 -17.78 -22.52 -17.62
C GLU A 7 -16.45 -22.92 -16.95
N ALA A 8 -15.34 -22.32 -17.37
CA ALA A 8 -14.04 -22.59 -16.77
C ALA A 8 -13.94 -22.04 -15.33
N GLU A 9 -14.51 -20.86 -15.11
CA GLU A 9 -14.59 -20.23 -13.77
C GLU A 9 -15.46 -21.05 -12.80
N GLN A 10 -16.58 -21.59 -13.28
CA GLN A 10 -17.42 -22.46 -12.45
C GLN A 10 -16.74 -23.79 -12.11
N ALA A 11 -15.95 -24.36 -13.03
CA ALA A 11 -15.14 -25.55 -12.76
C ALA A 11 -14.08 -25.26 -11.69
N GLU A 12 -13.39 -24.12 -11.78
CA GLU A 12 -12.42 -23.66 -10.79
C GLU A 12 -13.04 -23.48 -9.39
N LEU A 13 -14.23 -22.87 -9.31
CA LEU A 13 -14.98 -22.75 -8.05
C LEU A 13 -15.38 -24.11 -7.48
N THR A 14 -15.75 -25.06 -8.35
CA THR A 14 -16.09 -26.43 -7.93
C THR A 14 -14.88 -27.13 -7.32
N ASP A 15 -13.72 -27.03 -7.96
CA ASP A 15 -12.46 -27.58 -7.45
C ASP A 15 -12.05 -26.91 -6.13
N THR A 16 -12.28 -25.60 -6.01
CA THR A 16 -12.03 -24.84 -4.78
C THR A 16 -12.89 -25.34 -3.61
N PHE A 17 -14.20 -25.48 -3.81
CA PHE A 17 -15.10 -26.01 -2.76
C PHE A 17 -14.83 -27.46 -2.41
N ALA A 18 -14.45 -28.28 -3.39
CA ALA A 18 -13.99 -29.65 -3.13
C ALA A 18 -12.69 -29.66 -2.30
N GLY A 19 -11.77 -28.72 -2.54
CA GLY A 19 -10.58 -28.48 -1.72
C GLY A 19 -10.89 -28.13 -0.26
N TYR A 20 -12.04 -27.51 0.01
CA TYR A 20 -12.55 -27.25 1.37
C TYR A 20 -13.23 -28.46 2.01
N GLY A 21 -13.35 -29.58 1.29
CA GLY A 21 -13.94 -30.82 1.78
C GLY A 21 -15.42 -31.01 1.45
N ALA A 22 -16.01 -30.18 0.58
CA ALA A 22 -17.34 -30.43 0.05
C ALA A 22 -17.33 -31.67 -0.86
N ASP A 23 -18.39 -32.50 -0.80
CA ASP A 23 -18.56 -33.59 -1.76
C ASP A 23 -18.84 -33.01 -3.17
N PRO A 24 -18.66 -33.81 -4.25
CA PRO A 24 -18.78 -33.30 -5.62
C PRO A 24 -20.12 -32.63 -5.95
N HIS A 25 -21.22 -33.12 -5.37
CA HIS A 25 -22.54 -32.55 -5.64
C HIS A 25 -22.70 -31.20 -4.91
N THR A 26 -22.28 -31.14 -3.65
CA THR A 26 -22.30 -29.90 -2.86
C THR A 26 -21.38 -28.84 -3.47
N ALA A 27 -20.17 -29.21 -3.87
CA ALA A 27 -19.19 -28.31 -4.49
C ALA A 27 -19.72 -27.69 -5.79
N ALA A 28 -20.29 -28.50 -6.69
CA ALA A 28 -20.89 -28.02 -7.92
C ALA A 28 -22.10 -27.10 -7.67
N THR A 29 -22.91 -27.42 -6.65
CA THR A 29 -24.08 -26.61 -6.28
C THR A 29 -23.66 -25.25 -5.71
N MET A 30 -22.64 -25.22 -4.86
CA MET A 30 -22.08 -23.98 -4.31
C MET A 30 -21.43 -23.12 -5.40
N ALA A 31 -20.66 -23.74 -6.30
CA ALA A 31 -20.08 -23.06 -7.45
C ALA A 31 -21.16 -22.41 -8.33
N ALA A 32 -22.22 -23.16 -8.67
CA ALA A 32 -23.34 -22.61 -9.43
C ALA A 32 -24.04 -21.44 -8.72
N ALA A 33 -24.23 -21.54 -7.40
CA ALA A 33 -24.86 -20.49 -6.61
C ALA A 33 -24.00 -19.22 -6.53
N VAL A 34 -22.67 -19.36 -6.39
CA VAL A 34 -21.73 -18.23 -6.36
C VAL A 34 -21.60 -17.59 -7.75
N SER A 35 -21.52 -18.39 -8.82
CA SER A 35 -21.44 -17.90 -10.20
C SER A 35 -22.72 -17.26 -10.72
N ALA A 36 -23.87 -17.47 -10.06
CA ALA A 36 -25.16 -16.89 -10.47
C ALA A 36 -25.18 -15.35 -10.40
N ASP A 37 -24.39 -14.76 -9.50
CA ASP A 37 -24.22 -13.33 -9.35
C ASP A 37 -22.74 -12.94 -9.58
N PRO A 38 -22.43 -12.19 -10.66
CA PRO A 38 -21.06 -11.77 -10.95
C PRO A 38 -20.39 -11.00 -9.81
N GLU A 39 -21.15 -10.24 -9.02
CA GLU A 39 -20.60 -9.49 -7.89
C GLU A 39 -20.16 -10.44 -6.75
N THR A 40 -20.98 -11.46 -6.47
CA THR A 40 -20.66 -12.51 -5.50
C THR A 40 -19.48 -13.37 -5.95
N ALA A 41 -19.42 -13.76 -7.23
CA ALA A 41 -18.27 -14.46 -7.79
C ALA A 41 -16.98 -13.64 -7.67
N LEU A 42 -17.02 -12.36 -8.07
CA LEU A 42 -15.86 -11.47 -8.00
C LEU A 42 -15.39 -11.25 -6.55
N ARG A 43 -16.34 -11.11 -5.60
CA ARG A 43 -16.03 -11.01 -4.17
C ARG A 43 -15.36 -12.29 -3.65
N PHE A 44 -15.85 -13.46 -4.03
CA PHE A 44 -15.26 -14.75 -3.65
C PHE A 44 -13.82 -14.86 -4.19
N HIS A 45 -13.63 -14.70 -5.50
CA HIS A 45 -12.31 -14.80 -6.13
C HIS A 45 -11.30 -13.80 -5.55
N THR A 46 -11.72 -12.56 -5.30
CA THR A 46 -10.80 -11.55 -4.75
C THR A 46 -10.40 -11.85 -3.32
N ARG A 47 -11.35 -12.32 -2.52
CA ARG A 47 -11.06 -12.71 -1.15
C ARG A 47 -10.14 -13.92 -1.11
N GLU A 48 -10.34 -14.88 -2.02
CA GLU A 48 -9.55 -16.12 -2.07
C GLU A 48 -8.16 -15.91 -2.67
N GLU A 49 -8.06 -15.22 -3.81
CA GLU A 49 -6.80 -15.06 -4.53
C GLU A 49 -5.94 -13.91 -3.98
N LEU A 50 -6.57 -12.81 -3.56
CA LEU A 50 -5.87 -11.59 -3.14
C LEU A 50 -5.92 -11.38 -1.63
N GLY A 51 -6.77 -12.11 -0.90
CA GLY A 51 -6.93 -11.94 0.55
C GLY A 51 -7.59 -10.61 0.93
N VAL A 52 -8.26 -9.93 -0.01
CA VAL A 52 -8.82 -8.59 0.21
C VAL A 52 -10.32 -8.58 -0.07
N ASP A 53 -11.07 -7.90 0.79
CA ASP A 53 -12.48 -7.63 0.57
C ASP A 53 -12.64 -6.28 -0.11
N HIS A 54 -13.17 -6.27 -1.34
CA HIS A 54 -13.39 -5.04 -2.11
C HIS A 54 -14.30 -4.04 -1.40
N THR A 55 -15.17 -4.53 -0.53
CA THR A 55 -16.10 -3.69 0.24
C THR A 55 -15.45 -3.01 1.45
N ASP A 56 -14.25 -3.45 1.84
CA ASP A 56 -13.48 -2.93 2.99
C ASP A 56 -12.19 -2.21 2.56
N LEU A 57 -12.03 -1.94 1.26
CA LEU A 57 -10.90 -1.16 0.74
C LEU A 57 -11.06 0.33 1.10
N PRO A 58 -10.02 0.99 1.63
CA PRO A 58 -10.01 2.44 1.78
C PRO A 58 -10.28 3.14 0.44
N SER A 59 -11.12 4.19 0.45
CA SER A 59 -11.46 4.94 -0.77
C SER A 59 -10.19 5.37 -1.53
N PRO A 60 -10.06 5.05 -2.83
CA PRO A 60 -8.85 5.36 -3.61
C PRO A 60 -8.61 6.87 -3.71
N ILE A 61 -9.69 7.66 -3.73
CA ILE A 61 -9.60 9.12 -3.72
C ILE A 61 -9.06 9.62 -2.38
N VAL A 62 -9.53 9.05 -1.26
CA VAL A 62 -9.04 9.42 0.07
C VAL A 62 -7.57 9.04 0.22
N ALA A 63 -7.19 7.83 -0.20
CA ALA A 63 -5.79 7.38 -0.19
C ALA A 63 -4.89 8.28 -1.05
N GLY A 64 -5.35 8.64 -2.24
CA GLY A 64 -4.65 9.54 -3.15
C GLY A 64 -4.49 10.95 -2.56
N ALA A 65 -5.57 11.55 -2.07
CA ALA A 65 -5.54 12.89 -1.48
C ALA A 65 -4.67 12.94 -0.22
N ALA A 66 -4.77 11.94 0.66
CA ALA A 66 -3.93 11.83 1.85
C ALA A 66 -2.44 11.69 1.49
N SER A 67 -2.13 10.87 0.49
CA SER A 67 -0.75 10.69 0.00
C SER A 67 -0.19 11.98 -0.59
N PHE A 68 -0.98 12.69 -1.40
CA PHE A 68 -0.60 13.99 -1.96
C PHE A 68 -0.33 15.03 -0.89
N ALA A 69 -1.21 15.13 0.12
CA ALA A 69 -1.04 16.05 1.24
C ALA A 69 0.22 15.71 2.05
N ALA A 70 0.40 14.45 2.41
CA ALA A 70 1.57 13.99 3.17
C ALA A 70 2.88 14.26 2.42
N PHE A 71 2.91 13.97 1.11
CA PHE A 71 4.08 14.25 0.26
C PHE A 71 4.36 15.76 0.16
N SER A 72 3.34 16.56 -0.13
CA SER A 72 3.48 18.02 -0.27
C SER A 72 3.99 18.67 1.01
N ILE A 73 3.44 18.28 2.17
CA ILE A 73 3.90 18.78 3.48
C ILE A 73 5.36 18.35 3.72
N GLY A 74 5.68 17.08 3.45
CA GLY A 74 7.04 16.56 3.57
C GLY A 74 8.06 17.28 2.70
N ALA A 75 7.67 17.67 1.47
CA ALA A 75 8.51 18.38 0.52
C ALA A 75 8.74 19.85 0.90
N VAL A 76 7.79 20.50 1.56
CA VAL A 76 7.90 21.90 1.98
C VAL A 76 8.82 22.07 3.19
N LEU A 77 8.86 21.10 4.10
CA LEU A 77 9.64 21.15 5.35
C LEU A 77 11.12 21.56 5.13
N PRO A 78 11.91 20.91 4.26
CA PRO A 78 13.29 21.31 3.96
C PRO A 78 13.42 22.72 3.36
N LEU A 79 12.36 23.22 2.70
CA LEU A 79 12.37 24.50 2.00
C LEU A 79 12.05 25.67 2.94
N LEU A 80 11.52 25.42 4.14
CA LEU A 80 11.10 26.47 5.09
C LEU A 80 12.17 27.54 5.34
N PRO A 81 13.46 27.21 5.59
CA PRO A 81 14.48 28.25 5.79
C PRO A 81 14.60 29.19 4.59
N TYR A 82 14.60 28.64 3.38
CA TYR A 82 14.68 29.41 2.14
C TYR A 82 13.44 30.28 1.92
N LEU A 83 12.25 29.74 2.16
CA LEU A 83 10.98 30.48 2.03
C LEU A 83 10.86 31.62 3.04
N LEU A 84 11.47 31.48 4.21
CA LEU A 84 11.50 32.50 5.26
C LEU A 84 12.65 33.50 5.08
N GLY A 85 13.40 33.45 3.98
CA GLY A 85 14.51 34.37 3.71
C GLY A 85 15.79 34.08 4.48
N ALA A 86 15.89 32.89 5.09
CA ALA A 86 17.08 32.40 5.79
C ALA A 86 17.66 31.19 5.02
N PRO A 87 18.41 31.41 3.90
CA PRO A 87 18.94 30.34 3.05
C PRO A 87 20.11 29.59 3.70
N LEU A 88 19.87 29.05 4.90
CA LEU A 88 20.83 28.35 5.74
C LEU A 88 20.73 26.85 5.45
N LEU A 89 21.67 26.35 4.66
CA LEU A 89 21.73 24.93 4.28
C LEU A 89 21.74 24.00 5.49
N GLU A 90 22.52 24.33 6.52
CA GLU A 90 22.63 23.53 7.74
C GLU A 90 21.27 23.38 8.46
N VAL A 91 20.48 24.46 8.50
CA VAL A 91 19.15 24.45 9.10
C VAL A 91 18.19 23.59 8.28
N ALA A 92 18.22 23.72 6.95
CA ALA A 92 17.41 22.89 6.06
C ALA A 92 17.76 21.40 6.18
N MET A 93 19.06 21.07 6.29
CA MET A 93 19.53 19.70 6.50
C MET A 93 19.09 19.15 7.86
N ALA A 94 19.16 19.95 8.94
CA ALA A 94 18.71 19.56 10.27
C ALA A 94 17.19 19.30 10.31
N ILE A 95 16.38 20.18 9.69
CA ILE A 95 14.93 19.99 9.57
C ILE A 95 14.62 18.71 8.79
N THR A 96 15.32 18.48 7.67
CA THR A 96 15.14 17.28 6.84
C THR A 96 15.48 16.02 7.62
N ALA A 97 16.63 15.98 8.31
CA ALA A 97 17.05 14.85 9.11
C ALA A 97 16.06 14.54 10.23
N GLY A 98 15.59 15.58 10.94
CA GLY A 98 14.55 15.45 11.97
C GLY A 98 13.25 14.90 11.41
N ALA A 99 12.77 15.43 10.29
CA ALA A 99 11.55 14.97 9.62
C ALA A 99 11.65 13.51 9.16
N LEU A 100 12.79 13.08 8.61
CA LEU A 100 13.04 11.70 8.21
C LEU A 100 13.04 10.74 9.39
N VAL A 101 13.71 11.09 10.49
CA VAL A 101 13.75 10.26 11.70
C VAL A 101 12.34 10.13 12.29
N VAL A 102 11.63 11.25 12.46
CA VAL A 102 10.26 11.25 13.01
C VAL A 102 9.32 10.46 12.10
N GLY A 103 9.34 10.70 10.80
CA GLY A 103 8.53 9.97 9.82
C GLY A 103 8.81 8.46 9.87
N GLY A 104 10.09 8.07 9.93
CA GLY A 104 10.48 6.67 10.06
C GLY A 104 10.03 6.03 11.37
N MET A 105 10.09 6.77 12.49
CA MET A 105 9.57 6.30 13.78
C MET A 105 8.05 6.11 13.76
N VAL A 106 7.31 7.05 13.15
CA VAL A 106 5.84 6.96 12.98
C VAL A 106 5.47 5.71 12.18
N VAL A 107 6.11 5.49 11.02
CA VAL A 107 5.90 4.28 10.21
C VAL A 107 6.29 3.03 10.99
N GLY A 108 7.38 3.08 11.75
CA GLY A 108 7.80 1.99 12.63
C GLY A 108 6.70 1.63 13.64
N ARG A 109 6.13 2.63 14.32
CA ARG A 109 5.03 2.45 15.28
C ARG A 109 3.80 1.83 14.63
N LEU A 110 3.38 2.34 13.47
CA LEU A 110 2.21 1.84 12.75
C LEU A 110 2.38 0.41 12.24
N THR A 111 3.61 0.00 11.95
CA THR A 111 3.93 -1.34 11.43
C THR A 111 4.43 -2.33 12.49
N GLY A 112 4.36 -1.97 13.78
CA GLY A 112 4.82 -2.83 14.88
C GLY A 112 6.35 -3.06 14.90
N ARG A 113 7.13 -2.21 14.25
CA ARG A 113 8.59 -2.31 14.15
C ARG A 113 9.28 -1.42 15.19
N HIS A 114 10.52 -1.77 15.52
CA HIS A 114 11.34 -0.98 16.45
C HIS A 114 11.51 0.48 15.96
N LEU A 115 11.16 1.44 16.83
CA LEU A 115 11.04 2.86 16.48
C LEU A 115 12.39 3.45 16.01
N VAL A 116 13.42 3.34 16.84
CA VAL A 116 14.74 3.94 16.56
C VAL A 116 15.34 3.33 15.30
N ARG A 117 15.18 2.01 15.09
CA ARG A 117 15.68 1.34 13.89
C ARG A 117 14.96 1.83 12.64
N SER A 118 13.64 2.03 12.72
CA SER A 118 12.84 2.56 11.61
C SER A 118 13.21 4.02 11.29
N GLY A 119 13.42 4.85 12.30
CA GLY A 119 13.90 6.23 12.15
C GLY A 119 15.28 6.30 11.50
N LEU A 120 16.26 5.55 12.01
CA LEU A 120 17.61 5.50 11.46
C LEU A 120 17.64 4.95 10.02
N ARG A 121 16.81 3.93 9.73
CA ARG A 121 16.66 3.42 8.37
C ARG A 121 16.18 4.50 7.41
N GLN A 122 15.19 5.29 7.82
CA GLN A 122 14.64 6.35 6.98
C GLN A 122 15.63 7.51 6.79
N LEU A 123 16.35 7.87 7.84
CA LEU A 123 17.45 8.83 7.75
C LEU A 123 18.54 8.36 6.78
N GLY A 124 18.95 7.09 6.86
CA GLY A 124 19.95 6.50 5.97
C GLY A 124 19.52 6.49 4.50
N LEU A 125 18.28 6.08 4.21
CA LEU A 125 17.72 6.12 2.85
C LEU A 125 17.64 7.55 2.30
N GLY A 126 17.19 8.51 3.11
CA GLY A 126 17.16 9.92 2.73
C GLY A 126 18.56 10.47 2.47
N GLY A 127 19.55 10.12 3.30
CA GLY A 127 20.95 10.48 3.08
C GLY A 127 21.50 9.94 1.76
N VAL A 128 21.21 8.68 1.42
CA VAL A 128 21.59 8.10 0.11
C VAL A 128 20.95 8.87 -1.04
N ALA A 129 19.65 9.20 -0.94
CA ALA A 129 18.97 9.98 -1.98
C ALA A 129 19.63 11.36 -2.18
N VAL A 130 19.90 12.10 -1.09
CA VAL A 130 20.60 13.39 -1.14
C VAL A 130 21.97 13.26 -1.79
N LEU A 131 22.76 12.24 -1.42
CA LEU A 131 24.08 12.00 -1.99
C LEU A 131 24.00 11.71 -3.49
N VAL A 132 23.06 10.87 -3.93
CA VAL A 132 22.86 10.55 -5.34
C VAL A 132 22.45 11.80 -6.12
N THR A 133 21.49 12.59 -5.62
CA THR A 133 21.06 13.83 -6.27
C THR A 133 22.22 14.81 -6.39
N TYR A 134 22.97 15.04 -5.32
CA TYR A 134 24.12 15.94 -5.33
C TYR A 134 25.20 15.48 -6.30
N ALA A 135 25.55 14.18 -6.30
CA ALA A 135 26.55 13.61 -7.20
C ALA A 135 26.13 13.63 -8.67
N SER A 136 24.82 13.55 -8.96
CA SER A 136 24.30 13.63 -10.34
C SER A 136 24.16 15.07 -10.87
N ALA A 137 24.16 16.06 -9.97
CA ALA A 137 23.98 17.47 -10.32
C ALA A 137 25.31 18.22 -10.54
N GLY A 138 26.44 17.59 -10.19
CA GLY A 138 27.80 18.08 -10.46
C GLY A 138 28.43 17.35 -11.63
#